data_AF-A0A521IJZ7-F1
#
_entry.id   AF-A0A521IJZ7-F1
#
_cell.length_a   1.000
_cell.length_b   1.000
_cell.length_c   1.000
_cell.angle_alpha   90.00
_cell.angle_beta   90.00
_cell.angle_gamma   90.00
#
_symmetry.space_group_name_H-M   'P 1'
#
loop_
_entity.id
_entity.type
_entity.pdbx_description
1 polymer ?
#
loop_
_entity_poly.entity_id
_entity_poly.type
_entity_poly.pdbx_seq_one_letter_code
_entity_poly.pdbx_strand_id
1 'polypeptide(L)'
;MNKKISALTIENVSTNKELFLALLDNEHEVELNFSGIQDMDMSGLQLLISFMKDAEKKQKKVVFTGDLSVNVQRTIELCGLVKHSCEQAASLAQILRAV
;
A
#
# COMPACT_ATOMS: atom_id res chain seq x y z
N MET A 1 19.12 1.91 0.52
CA MET A 1 18.62 1.61 1.89
C MET A 1 17.26 0.94 1.76
N ASN A 2 17.15 -0.36 2.01
CA ASN A 2 15.84 -1.04 2.08
C ASN A 2 15.20 -0.75 3.44
N LYS A 3 14.51 0.39 3.58
CA LYS A 3 13.67 0.62 4.76
C LYS A 3 12.46 -0.31 4.66
N LYS A 4 12.36 -1.25 5.60
CA LYS A 4 11.19 -2.13 5.74
C LYS A 4 10.04 -1.33 6.35
N ILE A 5 8.89 -1.34 5.69
CA ILE A 5 7.64 -0.79 6.21
C ILE A 5 6.99 -1.86 7.06
N SER A 6 6.75 -1.56 8.34
CA SER A 6 6.13 -2.50 9.28
C SER A 6 4.66 -2.21 9.56
N ALA A 7 4.21 -0.98 9.28
CA ALA A 7 2.84 -0.53 9.48
C ALA A 7 2.53 0.65 8.54
N LEU A 8 1.24 0.82 8.23
CA LEU A 8 0.66 1.90 7.44
C LEU A 8 -0.42 2.59 8.26
N THR A 9 -0.01 3.32 9.29
CA THR A 9 -0.89 4.00 10.24
C THR A 9 -0.58 5.48 10.31
N ILE A 10 -1.46 6.28 10.92
CA ILE A 10 -1.27 7.73 11.11
C ILE A 10 0.09 8.08 11.74
N GLU A 11 0.62 7.22 12.60
CA GLU A 11 1.91 7.43 13.28
C GLU A 11 3.11 7.40 12.34
N ASN A 12 3.06 6.60 11.27
CA ASN A 12 4.16 6.39 10.33
C ASN A 12 3.87 6.90 8.91
N VAL A 13 2.64 7.35 8.63
CA VAL A 13 2.20 7.73 7.28
C VAL A 13 3.07 8.82 6.66
N SER A 14 3.50 9.81 7.45
CA SER A 14 4.36 10.89 6.97
C SER A 14 5.72 10.39 6.51
N THR A 15 6.37 9.52 7.31
CA THR A 15 7.65 8.91 6.96
C THR A 15 7.52 7.95 5.78
N ASN A 16 6.44 7.17 5.74
CA ASN A 16 6.17 6.25 4.63
C ASN A 16 5.90 7.01 3.32
N LYS A 17 5.25 8.17 3.38
CA LYS A 17 5.05 9.04 2.21
C LYS A 17 6.36 9.52 1.61
N GLU A 18 7.29 9.99 2.43
CA GLU A 18 8.61 10.42 1.96
C GLU A 18 9.36 9.26 1.30
N LEU A 19 9.29 8.07 1.89
CA LEU A 19 9.87 6.86 1.32
C LEU A 19 9.26 6.51 -0.04
N PHE A 20 7.93 6.55 -0.15
CA PHE A 20 7.20 6.26 -1.38
C PHE A 20 7.53 7.25 -2.50
N LEU A 21 7.61 8.54 -2.20
CA LEU A 21 8.02 9.56 -3.17
C LEU A 21 9.45 9.30 -3.66
N ALA A 22 10.38 9.03 -2.74
CA ALA A 22 11.76 8.70 -3.08
C ALA A 22 11.85 7.45 -3.97
N LEU A 23 11.05 6.42 -3.70
CA LEU A 23 11.01 5.21 -4.54
C LEU A 23 10.53 5.52 -5.96
N LEU A 24 9.46 6.31 -6.11
CA LEU A 24 8.95 6.67 -7.45
C LEU A 24 9.92 7.56 -8.24
N ASP A 25 10.70 8.40 -7.56
CA ASP A 25 11.67 9.27 -8.22
C ASP A 25 12.89 8.48 -8.73
N ASN A 26 13.33 7.48 -7.98
CA ASN A 26 14.58 6.76 -8.29
C ASN A 26 14.37 5.46 -9.07
N GLU A 27 13.23 4.78 -8.91
CA GLU A 27 13.00 3.45 -9.49
C GLU A 27 11.97 3.51 -10.63
N HIS A 28 12.12 2.66 -11.66
CA HIS A 28 11.11 2.50 -12.72
C HIS A 28 9.99 1.53 -12.31
N GLU A 29 10.34 0.54 -11.49
CA GLU A 29 9.43 -0.46 -10.93
C GLU A 29 9.61 -0.49 -9.40
N VAL A 30 8.51 -0.35 -8.67
CA VAL A 30 8.48 -0.40 -7.21
C VAL A 30 7.68 -1.60 -6.75
N GLU A 31 8.33 -2.48 -6.00
CA GLU A 31 7.68 -3.59 -5.31
C GLU A 31 7.41 -3.21 -3.85
N LEU A 32 6.15 -3.36 -3.41
CA LEU A 32 5.74 -3.22 -2.01
C LEU A 32 5.32 -4.57 -1.46
N ASN A 33 6.14 -5.12 -0.56
CA ASN A 33 5.88 -6.39 0.10
C ASN A 33 5.08 -6.17 1.40
N PHE A 34 3.86 -6.70 1.45
CA PHE A 34 2.93 -6.59 2.57
C PHE A 34 3.14 -7.64 3.66
N SER A 35 3.94 -8.69 3.45
CA SER A 35 4.20 -9.69 4.49
C SER A 35 4.86 -9.12 5.75
N GLY A 36 5.49 -7.94 5.64
CA GLY A 36 6.05 -7.20 6.77
C GLY A 36 5.08 -6.23 7.45
N ILE A 37 3.93 -5.93 6.84
CA ILE A 37 3.00 -4.90 7.28
C ILE A 37 1.94 -5.54 8.18
N GLN A 38 2.03 -5.24 9.47
CA GLN A 38 1.13 -5.83 10.46
C GLN A 38 -0.17 -5.06 10.61
N ASP A 39 -0.13 -3.73 10.50
CA ASP A 39 -1.28 -2.87 10.74
C ASP A 39 -1.46 -1.83 9.65
N MET A 40 -2.72 -1.49 9.38
CA MET A 40 -3.11 -0.42 8.47
C MET A 40 -4.37 0.28 8.96
N ASP A 41 -4.42 1.59 8.81
CA ASP A 41 -5.61 2.42 9.06
C ASP A 41 -6.02 3.21 7.80
N MET A 42 -7.01 4.10 7.96
CA MET A 42 -7.49 4.97 6.88
C MET A 42 -6.40 5.87 6.28
N SER A 43 -5.46 6.35 7.09
CA SER A 43 -4.36 7.20 6.62
C SER A 43 -3.37 6.39 5.79
N GLY A 44 -3.06 5.16 6.21
CA GLY A 44 -2.29 4.22 5.41
C GLY A 44 -2.94 3.90 4.07
N LEU A 45 -4.25 3.66 4.09
CA LEU A 45 -5.02 3.39 2.88
C LEU A 45 -5.01 4.58 1.90
N GLN A 46 -5.27 5.78 2.39
CA GLN A 46 -5.20 7.01 1.58
C GLN A 46 -3.81 7.23 1.00
N LEU A 47 -2.76 6.90 1.76
CA LEU A 47 -1.39 6.95 1.27
C LEU A 47 -1.17 5.96 0.11
N LEU A 48 -1.65 4.71 0.21
CA LEU A 48 -1.54 3.72 -0.87
C LEU A 48 -2.27 4.17 -2.14
N ILE A 49 -3.47 4.72 -2.00
CA ILE A 49 -4.24 5.27 -3.14
C ILE A 49 -3.46 6.41 -3.81
N SER A 50 -2.96 7.35 -3.00
CA SER A 50 -2.18 8.49 -3.49
C SER A 50 -0.90 8.02 -4.20
N PHE A 51 -0.20 7.06 -3.60
CA PHE A 51 1.02 6.47 -4.16
C PHE A 51 0.77 5.84 -5.52
N MET A 52 -0.31 5.08 -5.69
CA MET A 52 -0.62 4.48 -7.00
C MET A 52 -1.01 5.52 -8.05
N LYS A 53 -1.77 6.56 -7.67
CA LYS A 53 -2.10 7.67 -8.56
C LYS A 53 -0.85 8.43 -9.01
N ASP A 54 0.10 8.64 -8.12
CA ASP A 54 1.36 9.31 -8.44
C ASP A 54 2.26 8.41 -9.31
N ALA A 55 2.28 7.09 -9.05
CA ALA A 55 2.98 6.15 -9.90
C ALA A 55 2.44 6.13 -11.33
N GLU A 56 1.11 6.13 -11.50
CA GLU A 56 0.46 6.19 -12.81
C GLU A 56 0.83 7.47 -13.57
N LYS A 57 0.74 8.63 -12.91
CA LYS A 57 1.14 9.94 -13.50
C LYS A 57 2.60 9.95 -13.94
N LYS A 58 3.48 9.31 -13.16
CA LYS A 58 4.92 9.20 -13.45
C LYS A 58 5.27 8.02 -14.37
N GLN A 59 4.28 7.27 -14.86
CA GLN A 59 4.46 6.07 -15.69
C GLN A 59 5.40 5.04 -15.03
N LYS A 60 5.27 4.85 -13.72
CA LYS A 60 6.01 3.88 -12.92
C LYS A 60 5.19 2.63 -12.70
N LYS A 61 5.86 1.47 -12.73
CA LYS A 61 5.22 0.19 -12.43
C LYS A 61 5.22 -0.02 -10.92
N VAL A 62 4.06 -0.38 -10.36
CA VAL A 62 3.91 -0.71 -8.93
C VAL A 62 3.33 -2.10 -8.80
N VAL A 63 4.00 -2.95 -8.01
CA VAL A 63 3.59 -4.33 -7.73
C VAL A 63 3.45 -4.50 -6.23
N PHE A 64 2.28 -4.97 -5.78
CA PHE A 64 2.08 -5.34 -4.39
C PHE A 64 2.26 -6.86 -4.26
N THR A 65 3.10 -7.29 -3.32
CA THR A 65 3.44 -8.70 -3.10
C THR A 65 3.21 -9.11 -1.65
N GLY A 66 3.12 -10.42 -1.41
CA GLY A 66 2.96 -11.00 -0.08
C GLY A 66 1.51 -11.07 0.43
N ASP A 67 1.35 -11.81 1.52
CA ASP A 67 0.09 -11.98 2.22
C ASP A 67 -0.22 -10.75 3.08
N LEU A 68 -1.51 -10.40 3.17
CA LEU A 68 -2.01 -9.35 4.03
C LEU A 68 -2.21 -9.90 5.45
N SER A 69 -1.76 -9.16 6.46
CA SER A 69 -2.03 -9.52 7.86
C SER A 69 -3.54 -9.50 8.15
N VAL A 70 -4.02 -10.29 9.10
CA VAL A 70 -5.43 -10.32 9.52
C VAL A 70 -5.97 -8.91 9.84
N ASN A 71 -5.15 -8.06 10.47
CA ASN A 71 -5.54 -6.69 10.80
C ASN A 71 -5.69 -5.83 9.54
N VAL A 72 -4.77 -5.95 8.57
CA VAL A 72 -4.85 -5.25 7.29
C VAL A 72 -6.10 -5.70 6.52
N GLN A 73 -6.36 -7.01 6.44
CA GLN A 73 -7.56 -7.57 5.80
C GLN A 73 -8.84 -6.99 6.43
N ARG A 74 -8.90 -6.97 7.77
CA ARG A 74 -10.04 -6.45 8.52
C ARG A 74 -10.25 -4.95 8.28
N THR A 75 -9.18 -4.16 8.24
CA THR A 75 -9.30 -2.74 7.90
C THR A 75 -9.89 -2.56 6.51
N ILE A 76 -9.39 -3.28 5.50
CA ILE A 76 -9.88 -3.17 4.11
C ILE A 76 -11.39 -3.50 4.03
N GLU A 77 -11.82 -4.54 4.75
CA GLU A 77 -13.23 -4.92 4.87
C GLU A 77 -14.07 -3.82 5.54
N LEU A 78 -13.62 -3.31 6.69
CA LEU A 78 -14.32 -2.24 7.43
C LEU A 78 -14.40 -0.92 6.65
N CYS A 79 -13.43 -0.66 5.76
CA CYS A 79 -13.45 0.49 4.87
C CYS A 79 -14.44 0.34 3.71
N GLY A 80 -15.10 -0.81 3.55
CA GLY A 80 -16.05 -1.09 2.47
C GLY A 80 -15.38 -1.22 1.09
N LEU A 81 -14.07 -1.41 1.04
CA LEU A 81 -13.33 -1.56 -0.22
C LEU A 81 -13.56 -2.92 -0.87
N VAL A 82 -13.94 -3.91 -0.07
CA VAL A 82 -14.20 -5.27 -0.53
C VAL A 82 -15.46 -5.81 0.12
N LYS A 83 -16.22 -6.60 -0.65
CA LYS A 83 -17.39 -7.34 -0.15
C LYS A 83 -17.00 -8.68 0.52
N HIS A 84 -15.75 -9.12 0.34
CA HIS A 84 -15.21 -10.39 0.82
C HIS A 84 -13.76 -10.22 1.27
N SER A 85 -13.24 -11.16 2.07
CA SER A 85 -11.85 -11.07 2.56
C SER A 85 -10.84 -11.00 1.42
N CYS A 86 -9.92 -10.03 1.53
CA CYS A 86 -8.82 -9.83 0.59
C CYS A 86 -7.54 -10.31 1.28
N GLU A 87 -7.06 -11.50 0.96
CA GLU A 87 -5.89 -12.10 1.65
C GLU A 87 -4.55 -11.73 0.99
N GLN A 88 -4.58 -11.37 -0.29
CA GLN A 88 -3.39 -11.17 -1.12
C GLN A 88 -3.20 -9.69 -1.46
N ALA A 89 -1.98 -9.18 -1.34
CA ALA A 89 -1.67 -7.80 -1.64
C ALA A 89 -1.88 -7.45 -3.13
N ALA A 90 -1.70 -8.42 -4.02
CA ALA A 90 -1.99 -8.26 -5.44
C ALA A 90 -3.48 -7.93 -5.70
N SER A 91 -4.39 -8.55 -4.95
CA SER A 91 -5.83 -8.27 -5.03
C SER A 91 -6.14 -6.87 -4.52
N LEU A 92 -5.51 -6.46 -3.41
CA LEU A 92 -5.63 -5.10 -2.89
C LEU A 92 -5.20 -4.05 -3.93
N ALA A 93 -4.09 -4.26 -4.62
CA ALA A 93 -3.65 -3.35 -5.68
C ALA A 93 -4.69 -3.19 -6.79
N GLN A 94 -5.38 -4.26 -7.18
CA GLN A 94 -6.44 -4.19 -8.19
C GLN A 94 -7.63 -3.35 -7.71
N ILE A 95 -8.05 -3.55 -6.46
CA ILE A 95 -9.15 -2.79 -5.84
C ILE A 95 -8.81 -1.31 -5.79
N LEU A 96 -7.63 -0.96 -5.28
CA LEU A 96 -7.24 0.43 -5.10
C LEU A 96 -7.03 1.17 -6.42
N ARG A 97 -6.77 0.47 -7.54
CA ARG A 97 -6.71 1.08 -8.88
C ARG A 97 -8.09 1.45 -9.43
N ALA A 98 -9.15 0.82 -8.91
CA ALA A 98 -10.52 1.11 -9.29
C ALA A 98 -11.14 2.29 -8.50
N VAL A 99 -10.39 2.88 -7.57
CA VAL A 99 -10.82 3.98 -6.66
C VAL A 99 -10.20 5.32 -7.08
#